data_AF-A0A1Y1MA78-F1
#
_entry.id   AF-A0A1Y1MA78-F1
#
_cell.length_a   1.000
_cell.length_b   1.000
_cell.length_c   1.000
_cell.angle_alpha   90.00
_cell.angle_beta   90.00
_cell.angle_gamma   90.00
#
_symmetry.space_group_name_H-M   'P 1'
#
loop_
_entity.id
_entity.type
_entity.pdbx_description
1 polymer ?
#
loop_
_entity_poly.entity_id
_entity_poly.type
_entity_poly.pdbx_seq_one_letter_code
_entity_poly.pdbx_strand_id
1 'polypeptide(L)'
;MTMTVPRDPYYLQLVLTSEENIGLKLPGWTKNVWPGNITDAGVDEYYVNLATPKMQRLAGGVFVKKLLDDIENKIRNRQNPMKIYLYSAHEYNLVYQLIFMDVFDMRFPPYGSYIVYEVRRVNKVYGVKIRYEDYSKKDGPRYLKIPHCGVFCPLSKFIKMLQKYVPLLEDVCL
;
A
#
# COMPACT_ATOMS: atom_id res chain seq x y z
N MET A 1 6.82 -4.10 -30.33
CA MET A 1 5.83 -4.37 -29.26
C MET A 1 5.10 -3.06 -29.01
N THR A 2 3.79 -3.03 -29.19
CA THR A 2 3.00 -1.81 -29.00
C THR A 2 2.34 -1.90 -27.62
N MET A 3 2.64 -0.93 -26.75
CA MET A 3 2.06 -0.85 -25.42
C MET A 3 0.81 0.03 -25.54
N THR A 4 -0.35 -0.53 -25.18
CA THR A 4 -1.65 0.10 -25.42
C THR A 4 -2.38 0.48 -24.14
N VAL A 5 -2.03 -0.17 -23.02
CA VAL A 5 -2.60 0.11 -21.70
C VAL A 5 -1.51 0.10 -20.62
N PRO A 6 -1.69 0.80 -19.48
CA PRO A 6 -0.70 0.83 -18.38
C PRO A 6 -0.28 -0.54 -17.83
N ARG A 7 -1.12 -1.56 -18.01
CA ARG A 7 -0.80 -2.95 -17.68
C ARG A 7 0.37 -3.55 -18.48
N ASP A 8 0.55 -3.13 -19.74
CA ASP A 8 1.64 -3.62 -20.57
C ASP A 8 3.03 -3.22 -20.00
N PRO A 9 3.30 -1.94 -19.69
CA PRO A 9 4.52 -1.54 -18.97
C PRO A 9 4.61 -2.14 -17.58
N TYR A 10 3.48 -2.29 -16.87
CA TYR A 10 3.45 -2.90 -15.54
C TYR A 10 4.06 -4.31 -15.55
N TYR A 11 3.60 -5.20 -16.43
CA TYR A 11 4.14 -6.55 -16.50
C TYR A 11 5.59 -6.57 -16.95
N LEU A 12 5.96 -5.72 -17.91
CA LEU A 12 7.33 -5.64 -18.37
C LEU A 12 8.27 -5.15 -17.26
N GLN A 13 7.86 -4.15 -16.47
CA GLN A 13 8.58 -3.71 -15.29
C GLN A 13 8.83 -4.87 -14.32
N LEU A 14 7.80 -5.67 -14.01
CA LEU A 14 7.93 -6.80 -13.08
C LEU A 14 8.87 -7.89 -13.60
N VAL A 15 8.78 -8.23 -14.88
CA VAL A 15 9.64 -9.24 -15.51
C VAL A 15 11.09 -8.79 -15.49
N LEU A 16 11.38 -7.58 -15.98
CA LEU A 16 12.75 -7.04 -16.02
C LEU A 16 13.36 -6.93 -14.62
N THR A 17 12.55 -6.50 -13.64
CA THR A 17 12.97 -6.45 -12.23
C THR A 17 13.30 -7.84 -11.69
N SER A 18 12.47 -8.85 -12.01
CA SER A 18 12.69 -10.22 -11.55
C SER A 18 13.95 -10.83 -12.16
N GLU A 19 14.13 -10.69 -13.48
CA GLU A 19 15.29 -11.19 -14.22
C GLU A 19 16.60 -10.58 -13.70
N GLU A 20 16.64 -9.26 -13.50
CA GLU A 20 17.81 -8.58 -12.94
C GLU A 20 18.13 -9.07 -11.52
N ASN A 21 17.13 -9.22 -10.66
CA ASN A 21 17.31 -9.64 -9.26
C ASN A 21 17.86 -11.07 -9.13
N ILE A 22 17.62 -11.95 -10.10
CA ILE A 22 18.19 -13.30 -10.14
C ILE A 22 19.50 -13.38 -10.92
N GLY A 23 20.08 -12.23 -11.31
CA GLY A 23 21.37 -12.14 -11.99
C GLY A 23 21.33 -12.46 -13.48
N LEU A 24 20.16 -12.49 -14.11
CA LEU A 24 20.08 -12.65 -15.56
C LEU A 24 20.48 -11.36 -16.28
N LYS A 25 21.13 -11.54 -17.43
CA LYS A 25 21.51 -10.43 -18.29
C LYS A 25 20.30 -10.00 -19.13
N LEU A 26 19.80 -8.81 -18.87
CA LEU A 26 18.69 -8.25 -19.65
C LEU A 26 19.09 -8.00 -21.12
N PRO A 27 18.14 -8.12 -22.07
CA PRO A 27 18.37 -7.77 -23.46
C PRO A 27 18.86 -6.32 -23.64
N GLY A 28 19.75 -6.06 -24.60
CA GLY A 28 20.37 -4.73 -24.75
C GLY A 28 19.40 -3.57 -25.01
N TRP A 29 18.23 -3.84 -25.59
CA TRP A 29 17.22 -2.81 -25.88
C TRP A 29 16.58 -2.23 -24.61
N THR A 30 16.57 -2.96 -23.49
CA THR A 30 15.90 -2.54 -22.26
C THR A 30 16.55 -1.30 -21.65
N LYS A 31 17.87 -1.14 -21.83
CA LYS A 31 18.66 -0.01 -21.30
C LYS A 31 18.13 1.37 -21.71
N ASN A 32 17.45 1.46 -22.85
CA ASN A 32 16.93 2.73 -23.36
C ASN A 32 15.53 3.08 -22.81
N VAL A 33 14.88 2.14 -22.12
CA VAL A 33 13.48 2.25 -21.72
C VAL A 33 13.21 1.83 -20.26
N TRP A 34 14.19 1.17 -19.61
CA TRP A 34 14.11 0.62 -18.26
C TRP A 34 15.45 0.72 -17.50
N PRO A 35 15.46 1.17 -16.22
CA PRO A 35 14.35 1.90 -15.58
C PRO A 35 14.12 3.25 -16.30
N GLY A 36 12.87 3.73 -16.33
CA GLY A 36 12.49 4.92 -17.11
C GLY A 36 11.03 4.85 -17.57
N ASN A 37 10.78 5.12 -18.85
CA ASN A 37 9.41 5.16 -19.41
C ASN A 37 8.56 3.93 -19.09
N ILE A 38 9.15 2.72 -19.06
CA ILE A 38 8.41 1.50 -18.67
C ILE A 38 7.96 1.58 -17.21
N THR A 39 8.84 2.03 -16.32
CA THR A 39 8.52 2.20 -14.90
C THR A 39 7.44 3.25 -14.73
N ASP A 40 7.62 4.43 -15.32
CA ASP A 40 6.73 5.57 -15.15
C ASP A 40 5.32 5.25 -15.67
N ALA A 41 5.19 4.66 -16.86
CA ALA A 41 3.91 4.27 -17.42
C ALA A 41 3.27 3.07 -16.68
N GLY A 42 4.08 2.19 -16.09
CA GLY A 42 3.60 1.01 -15.38
C GLY A 42 2.98 1.34 -14.02
N VAL A 43 3.45 2.40 -13.36
CA VAL A 43 2.91 2.84 -12.05
C VAL A 43 1.43 3.24 -12.17
N ASP A 44 1.00 3.76 -13.32
CA ASP A 44 -0.38 4.18 -13.55
C ASP A 44 -1.39 3.03 -13.46
N GLU A 45 -0.97 1.77 -13.65
CA GLU A 45 -1.84 0.59 -13.50
C GLU A 45 -2.45 0.51 -12.10
N TYR A 46 -1.75 0.99 -11.06
CA TYR A 46 -2.29 1.06 -9.71
C TYR A 46 -3.52 1.99 -9.62
N TYR A 47 -3.51 3.11 -10.34
CA TYR A 47 -4.63 4.05 -10.38
C TYR A 47 -5.75 3.57 -11.31
N VAL A 48 -5.42 2.89 -12.41
CA VAL A 48 -6.41 2.22 -13.25
C VAL A 48 -7.22 1.22 -12.42
N ASN A 49 -6.57 0.42 -11.57
CA ASN A 49 -7.23 -0.53 -10.68
C ASN A 49 -8.05 0.13 -9.54
N LEU A 50 -7.88 1.43 -9.32
CA LEU A 50 -8.59 2.23 -8.31
C LEU A 50 -9.46 3.34 -8.93
N ALA A 51 -9.77 3.25 -10.23
CA ALA A 51 -10.35 4.35 -10.99
C ALA A 51 -11.74 4.80 -10.52
N THR A 52 -12.51 3.90 -9.89
CA THR A 52 -13.86 4.22 -9.39
C THR A 52 -13.98 3.93 -7.90
N PRO A 53 -14.90 4.58 -7.17
CA PRO A 53 -15.15 4.27 -5.76
C PRO A 53 -15.46 2.78 -5.52
N LYS A 54 -16.22 2.15 -6.43
CA LYS A 54 -16.50 0.71 -6.35
C LYS A 54 -15.23 -0.12 -6.48
N MET A 55 -14.38 0.19 -7.45
CA MET A 55 -13.09 -0.49 -7.62
C MET A 55 -12.18 -0.29 -6.40
N GLN A 56 -12.13 0.90 -5.81
CA GLN A 56 -11.35 1.15 -4.59
C GLN A 56 -11.80 0.27 -3.42
N ARG A 57 -13.12 0.18 -3.22
CA ARG A 57 -13.70 -0.67 -2.16
C ARG A 57 -13.41 -2.16 -2.39
N LEU A 58 -13.52 -2.63 -3.63
CA LEU A 58 -13.28 -4.04 -3.97
C LEU A 58 -11.79 -4.41 -3.97
N ALA A 59 -10.91 -3.54 -4.47
CA ALA A 59 -9.49 -3.86 -4.67
C ALA A 59 -8.68 -3.80 -3.36
N GLY A 60 -8.78 -2.69 -2.62
CA GLY A 60 -8.03 -2.48 -1.37
C GLY A 60 -8.92 -2.34 -0.13
N GLY A 61 -10.20 -2.00 -0.32
CA GLY A 61 -11.13 -1.70 0.75
C GLY A 61 -11.41 -2.84 1.71
N VAL A 62 -11.41 -4.08 1.22
CA VAL A 62 -11.59 -5.27 2.08
C VAL A 62 -10.50 -5.33 3.16
N PHE A 63 -9.24 -5.02 2.79
CA PHE A 63 -8.15 -4.96 3.77
C PHE A 63 -8.27 -3.75 4.69
N VAL A 64 -8.73 -2.59 4.19
CA VAL A 64 -9.03 -1.43 5.04
C VAL A 64 -10.03 -1.80 6.14
N LYS A 65 -11.13 -2.49 5.79
CA LYS A 65 -12.11 -2.96 6.75
C LYS A 65 -11.46 -3.84 7.82
N LYS A 66 -10.70 -4.86 7.39
CA LYS A 66 -10.00 -5.79 8.29
C LYS A 66 -9.06 -5.07 9.25
N LEU A 67 -8.25 -4.14 8.73
CA LEU A 67 -7.32 -3.33 9.50
C LEU A 67 -8.03 -2.51 10.59
N LEU A 68 -9.11 -1.81 10.23
CA LEU A 68 -9.88 -1.00 11.17
C LEU A 68 -10.52 -1.89 12.25
N ASP A 69 -11.14 -3.00 11.85
CA ASP A 69 -11.77 -3.95 12.77
C ASP A 69 -10.74 -4.51 13.77
N ASP A 70 -9.52 -4.85 13.32
CA ASP A 70 -8.47 -5.35 14.21
C ASP A 70 -7.97 -4.31 15.20
N ILE A 71 -7.80 -3.06 14.75
CA ILE A 71 -7.39 -1.94 15.60
C ILE A 71 -8.45 -1.72 16.69
N GLU A 72 -9.73 -1.64 16.31
CA GLU A 72 -10.83 -1.44 17.25
C GLU A 72 -10.97 -2.62 18.22
N ASN A 73 -10.90 -3.84 17.71
CA ASN A 73 -10.93 -5.06 18.53
C ASN A 73 -9.78 -5.09 19.53
N LYS A 74 -8.57 -4.69 19.12
CA LYS A 74 -7.42 -4.63 20.03
C LYS A 74 -7.59 -3.59 21.14
N ILE A 75 -8.21 -2.45 20.83
CA ILE A 75 -8.45 -1.38 21.80
C ILE A 75 -9.54 -1.77 22.79
N ARG A 76 -10.63 -2.38 22.30
CA ARG A 76 -11.79 -2.82 23.09
C ARG A 76 -11.46 -4.04 23.95
N ASN A 77 -10.86 -5.07 23.36
CA ASN A 77 -10.49 -6.29 24.07
C ASN A 77 -9.03 -6.23 24.54
N ARG A 78 -8.80 -5.54 25.66
CA ARG A 78 -7.46 -5.40 26.26
C ARG A 78 -6.86 -6.73 26.74
N GLN A 79 -7.69 -7.75 26.96
CA GLN A 79 -7.25 -9.08 27.38
C GLN A 79 -6.78 -9.95 26.22
N ASN A 80 -7.03 -9.55 24.96
CA ASN A 80 -6.49 -10.26 23.81
C ASN A 80 -4.94 -10.26 23.88
N PRO A 81 -4.29 -11.44 24.00
CA PRO A 81 -2.85 -11.53 24.13
C PRO A 81 -2.12 -11.15 22.83
N MET A 82 -2.80 -11.22 21.67
CA MET A 82 -2.22 -10.95 20.36
C MET A 82 -1.69 -9.52 20.27
N LYS A 83 -0.40 -9.36 19.96
CA LYS A 83 0.28 -8.05 19.86
C LYS A 83 0.56 -7.62 18.44
N ILE A 84 0.65 -8.57 17.52
CA ILE A 84 1.01 -8.35 16.11
C ILE A 84 0.06 -9.20 15.25
N TYR A 85 -0.44 -8.57 14.19
CA TYR A 85 -1.07 -9.25 13.07
C TYR A 85 -0.14 -9.07 11.87
N LEU A 86 0.23 -10.17 11.20
CA LEU A 86 1.10 -10.15 10.05
C LEU A 86 0.33 -10.61 8.81
N TYR A 87 0.32 -9.76 7.78
CA TYR A 87 -0.33 -10.03 6.51
C TYR A 87 0.74 -10.10 5.42
N SER A 88 0.94 -11.28 4.85
CA SER A 88 1.77 -11.45 3.65
C SER A 88 0.90 -11.25 2.43
N ALA A 89 1.31 -10.36 1.53
CA ALA A 89 0.50 -9.90 0.41
C ALA A 89 1.38 -9.49 -0.78
N HIS A 90 0.78 -8.85 -1.79
CA HIS A 90 1.45 -8.36 -2.98
C HIS A 90 1.69 -6.84 -2.92
N GLU A 91 2.53 -6.35 -3.81
CA GLU A 91 2.86 -4.93 -4.00
C GLU A 91 1.59 -4.06 -4.16
N TYR A 92 0.57 -4.57 -4.86
CA TYR A 92 -0.74 -3.93 -4.97
C TYR A 92 -1.34 -3.58 -3.61
N ASN A 93 -1.28 -4.50 -2.64
CA ASN A 93 -1.87 -4.29 -1.34
C ASN A 93 -1.18 -3.15 -0.59
N LEU A 94 0.15 -3.04 -0.69
CA LEU A 94 0.90 -1.93 -0.09
C LEU A 94 0.57 -0.61 -0.79
N VAL A 95 0.61 -0.59 -2.12
CA VAL A 95 0.34 0.63 -2.91
C VAL A 95 -1.06 1.15 -2.66
N TYR A 96 -2.08 0.28 -2.64
CA TYR A 96 -3.46 0.72 -2.38
C TYR A 96 -3.60 1.37 -0.99
N GLN A 97 -2.94 0.83 0.03
CA GLN A 97 -2.92 1.47 1.34
C GLN A 97 -2.24 2.84 1.30
N LEU A 98 -1.08 2.96 0.63
CA LEU A 98 -0.38 4.24 0.49
C LEU A 98 -1.21 5.26 -0.29
N ILE A 99 -1.92 4.85 -1.34
CA ILE A 99 -2.84 5.70 -2.11
C ILE A 99 -4.01 6.16 -1.24
N PHE A 100 -4.65 5.25 -0.49
CA PHE A 100 -5.79 5.60 0.38
C PHE A 100 -5.41 6.54 1.52
N MET A 101 -4.13 6.52 1.92
CA MET A 101 -3.55 7.40 2.92
C MET A 101 -2.93 8.67 2.33
N ASP A 102 -3.00 8.85 1.01
CA ASP A 102 -2.46 10.00 0.26
C ASP A 102 -0.96 10.23 0.50
N VAL A 103 -0.19 9.15 0.48
CA VAL A 103 1.27 9.12 0.73
C VAL A 103 2.03 8.21 -0.23
N PHE A 104 1.37 7.74 -1.29
CA PHE A 104 2.04 7.01 -2.37
C PHE A 104 2.90 7.96 -3.20
N ASP A 105 4.13 7.55 -3.50
CA ASP A 105 5.14 8.38 -4.13
C ASP A 105 5.43 8.00 -5.59
N MET A 106 4.48 7.32 -6.24
CA MET A 106 4.58 6.89 -7.64
C MET A 106 5.78 5.97 -7.91
N ARG A 107 6.17 5.13 -6.94
CA ARG A 107 7.25 4.15 -7.11
C ARG A 107 6.76 2.74 -6.81
N PHE A 108 7.22 1.78 -7.61
CA PHE A 108 7.02 0.36 -7.31
C PHE A 108 7.69 0.01 -5.97
N PRO A 109 6.96 -0.59 -5.01
CA PRO A 109 7.58 -1.11 -3.80
C PRO A 109 8.58 -2.22 -4.16
N PRO A 110 9.84 -2.14 -3.72
CA PRO A 110 10.80 -3.23 -3.93
C PRO A 110 10.39 -4.49 -3.14
N TYR A 111 10.94 -5.65 -3.51
CA TYR A 111 10.70 -6.89 -2.80
C TYR A 111 11.03 -6.78 -1.31
N GLY A 112 10.16 -7.39 -0.48
CA GLY A 112 10.29 -7.34 0.97
C GLY A 112 9.89 -5.99 1.60
N SER A 113 9.33 -5.06 0.84
CA SER A 113 8.73 -3.84 1.40
C SER A 113 7.56 -4.18 2.32
N TYR A 114 7.30 -3.33 3.32
CA TYR A 114 6.20 -3.54 4.27
C TYR A 114 5.70 -2.24 4.89
N ILE A 115 4.45 -2.25 5.34
CA ILE A 115 3.83 -1.18 6.12
C ILE A 115 3.54 -1.68 7.53
N VAL A 116 3.96 -0.92 8.54
CA VAL A 116 3.67 -1.20 9.95
C VAL A 116 2.68 -0.17 10.47
N TYR A 117 1.52 -0.64 10.95
CA TYR A 117 0.53 0.17 11.65
C TYR A 117 0.70 0.01 13.17
N GLU A 118 1.29 1.00 13.82
CA GLU A 118 1.49 0.99 15.28
C GLU A 118 0.30 1.65 15.99
N VAL A 119 -0.53 0.86 16.67
CA VAL A 119 -1.58 1.38 17.54
C VAL A 119 -0.97 1.89 18.84
N ARG A 120 -1.09 3.19 19.11
CA ARG A 120 -0.49 3.86 20.28
C ARG A 120 -1.55 4.62 21.08
N ARG A 121 -1.31 4.77 22.38
CA ARG A 121 -2.09 5.65 23.25
C ARG A 121 -1.17 6.75 23.79
N VAL A 122 -1.40 7.99 23.37
CA VAL A 122 -0.60 9.17 23.74
C VAL A 122 -1.53 10.18 24.40
N ASN A 123 -1.18 10.67 25.60
CA ASN A 123 -2.01 11.63 26.34
C ASN A 123 -3.49 11.21 26.45
N LYS A 124 -3.72 9.93 26.77
CA LYS A 124 -5.03 9.26 26.85
C LYS A 124 -5.80 9.11 25.53
N VAL A 125 -5.28 9.62 24.40
CA VAL A 125 -5.87 9.51 23.06
C VAL A 125 -5.26 8.34 22.30
N TYR A 126 -6.11 7.50 21.69
CA TYR A 126 -5.66 6.44 20.77
C TYR A 126 -5.41 7.00 19.37
N GLY A 127 -4.38 6.48 18.71
CA GLY A 127 -4.07 6.81 17.32
C GLY A 127 -3.07 5.84 16.73
N VAL A 128 -2.73 6.07 15.47
CA VAL A 128 -1.84 5.20 14.70
C VAL A 128 -0.60 6.00 14.29
N LYS A 129 0.57 5.38 14.43
CA LYS A 129 1.80 5.78 13.73
C LYS A 129 2.08 4.76 12.64
N ILE A 130 2.41 5.21 11.45
CA ILE A 130 2.58 4.32 10.30
C ILE A 130 4.03 4.38 9.86
N ARG A 131 4.64 3.22 9.65
CA ARG A 131 5.99 3.12 9.09
C ARG A 131 5.96 2.38 7.76
N TYR A 132 6.81 2.78 6.82
CA TYR A 132 6.95 2.14 5.52
C TYR A 132 8.43 1.88 5.23
N GLU A 133 8.74 0.63 4.92
CA GLU A 133 10.03 0.21 4.38
C GLU A 133 9.95 0.07 2.87
N ASP A 134 10.87 0.74 2.18
CA ASP A 134 11.10 0.62 0.74
C ASP A 134 12.59 0.54 0.40
N TYR A 135 13.44 0.28 1.40
CA TYR A 135 14.89 0.14 1.31
C TYR A 135 15.62 1.31 0.63
N SER A 136 14.97 2.46 0.49
CA SER A 136 15.57 3.68 -0.07
C SER A 136 16.58 4.32 0.88
N LYS A 137 16.54 3.97 2.17
CA LYS A 137 17.42 4.47 3.23
C LYS A 137 17.95 3.30 4.05
N LYS A 138 19.17 3.45 4.59
CA LYS A 138 19.82 2.43 5.42
C LYS A 138 19.32 2.39 6.87
N ASP A 139 18.60 3.41 7.32
CA ASP A 139 18.17 3.56 8.71
C ASP A 139 16.86 2.81 9.04
N GLY A 140 16.37 1.97 8.12
CA GLY A 140 15.15 1.19 8.26
C GLY A 140 13.85 1.95 7.93
N PRO A 141 12.68 1.44 8.36
CA PRO A 141 11.39 1.90 7.86
C PRO A 141 11.11 3.34 8.32
N ARG A 142 10.72 4.23 7.42
CA ARG A 142 10.44 5.64 7.76
C ARG A 142 9.04 5.82 8.32
N TYR A 143 8.84 6.78 9.23
CA TYR A 143 7.50 7.22 9.60
C TYR A 143 6.85 7.98 8.45
N LEU A 144 5.61 7.59 8.11
CA LEU A 144 4.79 8.33 7.16
C LEU A 144 4.15 9.54 7.86
N LYS A 145 4.06 10.66 7.14
CA LYS A 145 3.34 11.86 7.57
C LYS A 145 2.02 11.90 6.82
N ILE A 146 0.94 11.52 7.49
CA ILE A 146 -0.39 11.49 6.89
C ILE A 146 -0.90 12.93 6.74
N PRO A 147 -1.38 13.35 5.55
CA PRO A 147 -1.97 14.67 5.37
C PRO A 147 -3.03 14.97 6.43
N HIS A 148 -3.05 16.19 6.96
CA HIS A 148 -3.98 16.65 8.02
C HIS A 148 -3.92 15.90 9.38
N CYS A 149 -2.92 15.02 9.55
CA CYS A 149 -2.66 14.27 10.79
C CYS A 149 -1.22 14.45 11.30
N GLY A 150 -0.21 14.31 10.42
CA GLY A 150 1.21 14.23 10.79
C GLY A 150 1.66 12.79 11.06
N VAL A 151 2.67 12.61 11.92
CA VAL A 151 3.24 11.28 12.24
C VAL A 151 2.33 10.43 13.12
N PHE A 152 1.58 11.05 14.03
CA PHE A 152 0.58 10.40 14.86
C PHE A 152 -0.80 10.86 14.40
N CYS A 153 -1.59 9.94 13.84
CA CYS A 153 -2.94 10.23 13.39
C CYS A 153 -3.95 9.76 14.45
N PRO A 154 -4.74 10.67 15.07
CA PRO A 154 -5.80 10.28 16.01
C PRO A 154 -6.74 9.27 15.37
N LEU A 155 -7.14 8.25 16.13
CA LEU A 155 -7.87 7.11 15.58
C LEU A 155 -9.19 7.52 14.90
N SER A 156 -9.92 8.49 15.47
CA SER A 156 -11.16 9.01 14.89
C SER A 156 -10.95 9.67 13.52
N LYS A 157 -9.82 10.38 13.33
CA LYS A 157 -9.45 10.95 12.03
C LYS A 157 -9.05 9.86 11.05
N PHE A 158 -8.25 8.89 11.51
CA PHE A 158 -7.79 7.78 10.68
C PHE A 158 -8.95 6.93 10.15
N ILE A 159 -9.91 6.55 11.01
CA ILE A 159 -11.13 5.85 10.61
C ILE A 159 -11.93 6.69 9.62
N LYS A 160 -12.19 7.97 9.94
CA LYS A 160 -12.98 8.86 9.06
C LYS A 160 -12.36 8.99 7.66
N MET A 161 -11.04 9.07 7.57
CA MET A 161 -10.31 9.14 6.31
C MET A 161 -10.50 7.88 5.47
N LEU A 162 -10.41 6.71 6.11
CA LEU A 162 -10.44 5.42 5.43
C LEU A 162 -11.85 4.86 5.20
N GLN A 163 -12.86 5.37 5.92
CA GLN A 163 -14.23 4.86 5.91
C GLN A 163 -14.84 4.77 4.51
N LYS A 164 -14.53 5.75 3.64
CA LYS A 164 -15.04 5.78 2.26
C LYS A 164 -14.56 4.62 1.38
N TYR A 165 -13.47 3.96 1.77
CA TYR A 165 -12.90 2.80 1.07
C TYR A 165 -13.42 1.48 1.62
N VAL A 166 -14.17 1.45 2.72
CA VAL A 166 -14.72 0.21 3.28
C VAL A 166 -15.86 -0.30 2.37
N PRO A 167 -15.90 -1.61 2.02
CA PRO A 167 -16.98 -2.20 1.22
C PRO A 167 -18.35 -1.99 1.84
N LEU A 168 -19.32 -1.65 1.00
CA LEU A 168 -20.75 -1.57 1.33
C LEU A 168 -21.38 -2.96 1.25
N LEU A 169 -22.59 -3.11 1.80
CA LEU A 169 -23.32 -4.39 1.75
C LEU A 169 -23.55 -4.87 0.31
N GLU A 170 -23.85 -3.94 -0.60
CA GLU A 170 -24.02 -4.19 -2.04
C GLU A 170 -22.73 -4.59 -2.77
N ASP A 171 -21.55 -4.33 -2.18
CA ASP A 171 -20.27 -4.76 -2.74
C ASP A 171 -19.93 -6.21 -2.36
N VAL A 172 -20.58 -6.76 -1.33
CA VAL A 172 -20.37 -8.15 -0.90
C VAL A 172 -21.14 -9.06 -1.84
N CYS A 173 -20.42 -9.77 -2.72
CA CYS A 173 -20.99 -10.84 -3.52
C CYS A 173 -21.44 -11.97 -2.57
N LEU A 174 -22.75 -12.11 -2.39
CA LEU A 174 -23.38 -13.27 -1.77
C LEU A 174 -23.59 -14.39 -2.80
#